data_AF-A0A929UH70-F1
#
_entry.id   AF-A0A929UH70-F1
#
_cell.length_a   1.000
_cell.length_b   1.000
_cell.length_c   1.000
_cell.angle_alpha   90.00
_cell.angle_beta   90.00
_cell.angle_gamma   90.00
#
_symmetry.space_group_name_H-M   'P 1'
#
loop_
_entity.id
_entity.type
_entity.pdbx_description
1 polymer ?
#
loop_
_entity_poly.entity_id
_entity_poly.type
_entity_poly.pdbx_seq_one_letter_code
_entity_poly.pdbx_strand_id
1 'polypeptide(L)'
;MEELFHHPKKQGVILMLYPEDFRHVNDTFGAENAEALLEEMEKLLAEKTEVEVINGNGVEMVALLDGRDMTDAIRISGEVLERFSHSFRVGETRCLCKAQIGLLEYPGLAQTPEDALLYLDRAVREAENCGQNRYLVYDSEMHAEYVRRHTIAVSLREALTSGAVEVRYRPTYQVREKRFTRAEFYMRIFIPGIGMVGSQEFMPILEETGQVTELEYYALDKVCSLISQLIQKGNDFESVALPISADLLLQEYFVEKVKEALDRYEI
;
A
#
# COMPACT_ATOMS: atom_id res chain seq x y z
N MET A 1 -7.54 20.50 11.55
CA MET A 1 -6.12 20.24 11.18
C MET A 1 -5.35 21.52 10.88
N GLU A 2 -5.84 22.42 10.00
CA GLU A 2 -5.16 23.71 9.72
C GLU A 2 -4.85 24.52 11.00
N GLU A 3 -5.78 24.55 11.95
CA GLU A 3 -5.61 25.21 13.25
C GLU A 3 -4.44 24.63 14.09
N LEU A 4 -4.16 23.33 13.98
CA LEU A 4 -3.01 22.72 14.67
C LEU A 4 -1.68 23.22 14.10
N PHE A 5 -1.63 23.46 12.78
CA PHE A 5 -0.44 23.92 12.07
C PHE A 5 -0.24 25.45 12.12
N HIS A 6 -1.27 26.22 12.49
CA HIS A 6 -1.15 27.65 12.75
C HIS A 6 -0.40 28.00 14.05
N HIS A 7 -0.02 26.99 14.85
CA HIS A 7 0.78 27.15 16.07
C HIS A 7 2.18 26.52 15.94
N PRO A 8 3.13 27.16 15.22
CA PRO A 8 4.46 26.60 14.91
C PRO A 8 5.39 26.36 16.11
N LYS A 9 4.92 26.62 17.34
CA LYS A 9 5.66 26.34 18.58
C LYS A 9 5.24 25.03 19.26
N LYS A 10 4.15 24.40 18.82
CA LYS A 10 3.72 23.12 19.39
C LYS A 10 4.66 22.02 18.94
N GLN A 11 5.00 21.14 19.86
CA GLN A 11 5.86 19.98 19.61
C GLN A 11 5.27 18.80 20.36
N GLY A 12 5.15 17.65 19.71
CA GLY A 12 4.59 16.47 20.34
C GLY A 12 4.19 15.40 19.34
N VAL A 13 3.06 14.74 19.58
CA VAL A 13 2.56 13.65 18.73
C VAL A 13 1.12 13.91 18.32
N ILE A 14 0.84 13.78 17.03
CA ILE A 14 -0.52 13.73 16.51
C ILE A 14 -0.98 12.28 16.60
N LEU A 15 -2.14 12.08 17.22
CA LEU A 15 -2.84 10.82 17.32
C LEU A 15 -4.10 10.91 16.44
N MET A 16 -4.27 9.95 15.54
CA MET A 16 -5.50 9.77 14.77
C MET A 16 -6.13 8.44 15.15
N LEU A 17 -7.38 8.47 15.60
CA LEU A 17 -8.19 7.29 15.88
C LEU A 17 -9.21 7.10 14.77
N TYR A 18 -9.29 5.88 14.25
CA TYR A 18 -10.23 5.46 13.22
C TYR A 18 -11.05 4.25 13.70
N PRO A 19 -12.38 4.40 13.90
CA PRO A 19 -13.25 3.26 14.21
C PRO A 19 -13.43 2.33 13.00
N GLU A 20 -13.21 1.03 13.20
CA GLU A 20 -13.36 0.02 12.14
C GLU A 20 -14.84 -0.27 11.84
N ASP A 21 -15.13 -0.59 10.57
CA ASP A 21 -16.46 -1.00 10.07
C ASP A 21 -17.61 -0.09 10.53
N PHE A 22 -17.35 1.21 10.69
CA PHE A 22 -18.34 2.16 11.20
C PHE A 22 -19.60 2.25 10.31
N ARG A 23 -19.47 1.98 9.01
CA ARG A 23 -20.62 1.84 8.10
C ARG A 23 -21.55 0.71 8.53
N HIS A 24 -21.01 -0.45 8.91
CA HIS A 24 -21.81 -1.57 9.40
C HIS A 24 -22.54 -1.22 10.70
N VAL A 25 -21.90 -0.45 11.58
CA VAL A 25 -22.54 0.09 12.80
C VAL A 25 -23.73 0.97 12.43
N ASN A 26 -23.55 1.91 11.50
CA ASN A 26 -24.63 2.79 11.04
C ASN A 26 -25.78 2.02 10.39
N ASP A 27 -25.48 1.06 9.50
CA ASP A 27 -26.50 0.25 8.83
C ASP A 27 -27.29 -0.64 9.81
N THR A 28 -26.65 -1.10 10.89
CA THR A 28 -27.25 -2.02 11.86
C THR A 28 -28.03 -1.31 12.97
N PHE A 29 -27.50 -0.19 13.48
CA PHE A 29 -28.04 0.49 14.67
C PHE A 29 -28.70 1.83 14.35
N GLY A 30 -28.60 2.32 13.12
CA GLY A 30 -29.15 3.58 12.66
C GLY A 30 -28.28 4.80 12.98
N ALA A 31 -28.52 5.88 12.24
CA ALA A 31 -27.71 7.09 12.27
C ALA A 31 -27.61 7.74 13.66
N GLU A 32 -28.72 7.81 14.40
CA GLU A 32 -28.74 8.41 15.75
C GLU A 32 -27.81 7.66 16.74
N ASN A 33 -27.79 6.32 16.67
CA ASN A 33 -26.91 5.53 17.52
C ASN A 33 -25.45 5.57 17.03
N ALA A 34 -25.22 5.67 15.73
CA ALA A 34 -23.88 5.86 15.21
C ALA A 34 -23.30 7.20 15.68
N GLU A 35 -24.05 8.30 15.56
CA GLU A 35 -23.64 9.62 16.03
C GLU A 35 -23.34 9.63 17.54
N ALA A 36 -24.23 9.07 18.35
CA ALA A 36 -24.00 8.94 19.79
C ALA A 36 -22.77 8.07 20.14
N LEU A 37 -22.44 7.06 19.31
CA LEU A 37 -21.23 6.27 19.49
C LEU A 37 -19.96 7.09 19.20
N LEU A 38 -19.97 7.92 18.16
CA LEU A 38 -18.85 8.82 17.85
C LEU A 38 -18.62 9.81 18.98
N GLU A 39 -19.67 10.44 19.49
CA GLU A 39 -19.56 11.37 20.62
C GLU A 39 -18.94 10.70 21.86
N GLU A 40 -19.29 9.45 22.16
CA GLU A 40 -18.71 8.70 23.28
C GLU A 40 -17.23 8.36 23.05
N MET A 41 -16.83 8.08 21.80
CA MET A 41 -15.43 7.86 21.43
C MET A 41 -14.61 9.15 21.49
N GLU A 42 -15.18 10.28 21.04
CA GLU A 42 -14.56 11.61 21.13
C GLU A 42 -14.33 12.00 22.58
N LYS A 43 -15.33 11.82 23.46
CA LYS A 43 -15.20 12.07 24.91
C LYS A 43 -14.13 11.18 25.52
N LEU A 44 -14.12 9.88 25.22
CA LEU A 44 -13.11 8.95 25.71
C LEU A 44 -11.70 9.42 25.30
N LEU A 45 -11.52 9.80 24.03
CA LEU A 45 -10.22 10.25 23.55
C LEU A 45 -9.82 11.57 24.22
N ALA A 46 -10.74 12.53 24.36
CA ALA A 46 -10.48 13.79 25.05
C ALA A 46 -10.10 13.57 26.53
N GLU A 47 -10.79 12.67 27.24
CA GLU A 47 -10.48 12.31 28.63
C GLU A 47 -9.10 11.65 28.77
N LYS A 48 -8.73 10.77 27.84
CA LYS A 48 -7.45 10.06 27.87
C LYS A 48 -6.26 10.92 27.47
N THR A 49 -6.50 11.86 26.57
CA THR A 49 -5.45 12.73 26.03
C THR A 49 -5.32 14.05 26.79
N GLU A 50 -6.36 14.46 27.53
CA GLU A 50 -6.49 15.77 28.18
C GLU A 50 -6.35 16.95 27.20
N VAL A 51 -6.66 16.72 25.91
CA VAL A 51 -6.63 17.74 24.87
C VAL A 51 -7.94 17.75 24.07
N GLU A 52 -8.11 18.79 23.27
CA GLU A 52 -9.21 18.90 22.33
C GLU A 52 -9.07 17.85 21.21
N VAL A 53 -10.17 17.15 20.94
CA VAL A 53 -10.28 16.20 19.83
C VAL A 53 -10.95 16.92 18.67
N ILE A 54 -10.30 16.88 17.52
CA ILE A 54 -10.76 17.50 16.28
C ILE A 54 -11.34 16.38 15.40
N ASN A 55 -12.55 16.60 14.90
CA ASN A 55 -13.13 15.71 13.90
C ASN A 55 -12.37 15.84 12.57
N GLY A 56 -11.82 14.74 12.09
CA GLY A 56 -11.01 14.67 10.87
C GLY A 56 -11.86 14.69 9.60
N ASN A 57 -12.72 13.69 9.42
CA ASN A 57 -13.61 13.51 8.25
C ASN A 57 -14.88 12.71 8.62
N GLY A 58 -15.58 13.12 9.67
CA GLY A 58 -16.83 12.52 10.13
C GLY A 58 -16.63 11.39 11.13
N VAL A 59 -15.81 10.37 10.81
CA VAL A 59 -15.53 9.21 11.70
C VAL A 59 -14.13 9.25 12.32
N GLU A 60 -13.22 10.00 11.72
CA GLU A 60 -11.84 10.16 12.18
C GLU A 60 -11.78 11.15 13.35
N MET A 61 -11.02 10.80 14.38
CA MET A 61 -10.79 11.66 15.54
C MET A 61 -9.30 11.96 15.66
N VAL A 62 -8.92 13.23 15.69
CA VAL A 62 -7.52 13.66 15.71
C VAL A 62 -7.23 14.47 16.97
N ALA A 63 -6.15 14.14 17.68
CA ALA A 63 -5.70 14.84 18.86
C ALA A 63 -4.21 15.20 18.75
N LEU A 64 -3.84 16.43 19.10
CA LEU A 64 -2.43 16.84 19.23
C LEU A 64 -2.00 16.78 20.69
N LEU A 65 -1.13 15.84 21.01
CA LEU A 65 -0.55 15.65 22.33
C LEU A 65 0.63 16.61 22.51
N ASP A 66 0.32 17.90 22.69
CA ASP A 66 1.32 18.97 22.84
C ASP A 66 2.18 18.76 24.10
N GLY A 67 3.51 18.82 23.93
CA GLY A 67 4.49 18.55 24.97
C GLY A 67 4.64 17.08 25.37
N ARG A 68 3.96 16.14 24.69
CA ARG A 68 4.07 14.69 24.93
C ARG A 68 5.00 14.05 23.89
N ASP A 69 5.81 13.10 24.33
CA ASP A 69 6.65 12.32 23.42
C ASP A 69 5.92 11.07 22.88
N MET A 70 6.61 10.32 22.02
CA MET A 70 6.08 9.08 21.44
C MET A 70 5.81 8.00 22.50
N THR A 71 6.55 7.99 23.61
CA THR A 71 6.34 7.03 24.70
C THR A 71 5.00 7.28 25.39
N ASP A 72 4.71 8.54 25.68
CA ASP A 72 3.42 8.96 26.22
C ASP A 72 2.27 8.63 25.24
N ALA A 73 2.45 8.93 23.96
CA ALA A 73 1.45 8.66 22.93
C ALA A 73 1.14 7.16 22.79
N ILE A 74 2.16 6.31 22.84
CA ILE A 74 2.02 4.84 22.82
C ILE A 74 1.25 4.35 24.05
N ARG A 75 1.58 4.87 25.24
CA ARG A 75 0.87 4.51 26.48
C ARG A 75 -0.61 4.90 26.39
N ILE A 76 -0.89 6.14 25.98
CA ILE A 76 -2.28 6.63 25.81
C ILE A 76 -3.02 5.78 24.78
N SER A 77 -2.39 5.46 23.66
CA SER A 77 -2.97 4.58 22.63
C SER A 77 -3.36 3.21 23.20
N GLY A 78 -2.48 2.63 24.03
CA GLY A 78 -2.78 1.37 24.73
C GLY A 78 -4.00 1.46 25.63
N GLU A 79 -4.12 2.51 26.44
CA GLU A 79 -5.28 2.73 27.32
C GLU A 79 -6.58 2.96 26.53
N VAL A 80 -6.51 3.68 25.41
CA VAL A 80 -7.66 3.89 24.53
C VAL A 80 -8.08 2.56 23.91
N LEU A 81 -7.16 1.80 23.32
CA LEU A 81 -7.45 0.51 22.69
C LEU A 81 -7.94 -0.57 23.68
N GLU A 82 -7.50 -0.51 24.93
CA GLU A 82 -8.05 -1.34 26.00
C GLU A 82 -9.55 -1.04 26.18
N ARG A 83 -9.96 0.24 26.17
CA ARG A 83 -11.38 0.60 26.25
C ARG A 83 -12.19 0.12 25.03
N PHE A 84 -11.62 0.12 23.83
CA PHE A 84 -12.23 -0.46 22.61
C PHE A 84 -12.28 -2.01 22.64
N SER A 85 -11.64 -2.65 23.64
CA SER A 85 -11.82 -4.08 23.89
C SER A 85 -13.14 -4.41 24.61
N HIS A 86 -13.87 -3.40 25.07
CA HIS A 86 -15.15 -3.54 25.75
C HIS A 86 -16.31 -2.96 24.92
N SER A 87 -17.53 -3.47 25.14
CA SER A 87 -18.71 -2.98 24.44
C SER A 87 -19.06 -1.54 24.82
N PHE A 88 -19.40 -0.73 23.84
CA PHE A 88 -20.03 0.57 24.03
C PHE A 88 -21.53 0.40 24.25
N ARG A 89 -22.10 1.26 25.10
CA ARG A 89 -23.54 1.33 25.30
C ARG A 89 -24.07 2.56 24.58
N VAL A 90 -24.99 2.36 23.65
CA VAL A 90 -25.64 3.44 22.91
C VAL A 90 -27.15 3.24 23.00
N GLY A 91 -27.83 4.13 23.71
CA GLY A 91 -29.22 3.94 24.11
C GLY A 91 -29.41 2.64 24.92
N GLU A 92 -30.27 1.75 24.41
CA GLU A 92 -30.54 0.44 25.00
C GLU A 92 -29.66 -0.69 24.44
N THR A 93 -28.83 -0.38 23.43
CA THR A 93 -28.05 -1.39 22.70
C THR A 93 -26.60 -1.43 23.17
N ARG A 94 -25.96 -2.58 22.99
CA ARG A 94 -24.51 -2.75 23.15
C ARG A 94 -23.86 -3.04 21.81
N CYS A 95 -22.82 -2.30 21.50
CA CYS A 95 -22.05 -2.44 20.26
C CYS A 95 -20.60 -2.77 20.60
N LEU A 96 -20.00 -3.70 19.86
CA LEU A 96 -18.55 -3.89 19.83
C LEU A 96 -18.01 -3.12 18.64
N CYS A 97 -17.05 -2.24 18.89
CA CYS A 97 -16.36 -1.50 17.85
C CYS A 97 -14.86 -1.58 18.15
N LYS A 98 -14.07 -1.84 17.13
CA LYS A 98 -12.60 -1.80 17.18
C LYS A 98 -12.13 -0.49 16.60
N ALA A 99 -10.91 -0.09 16.93
CA ALA A 99 -10.32 1.10 16.34
C ALA A 99 -8.86 0.88 16.02
N GLN A 100 -8.41 1.59 15.01
CA GLN A 100 -7.01 1.72 14.64
C GLN A 100 -6.50 3.08 15.09
N ILE A 101 -5.26 3.16 15.54
CA ILE A 101 -4.62 4.41 15.92
C ILE A 101 -3.35 4.65 15.10
N GLY A 102 -3.29 5.75 14.37
CA GLY A 102 -2.08 6.27 13.76
C GLY A 102 -1.40 7.29 14.68
N LEU A 103 -0.07 7.18 14.83
CA LEU A 103 0.74 8.12 15.61
C LEU A 103 1.78 8.77 14.71
N LEU A 104 1.96 10.09 14.81
CA LEU A 104 2.92 10.84 14.01
C LEU A 104 3.60 11.92 14.85
N GLU A 105 4.93 11.96 14.85
CA GLU A 105 5.68 13.04 15.50
C GLU A 105 5.47 14.39 14.80
N TYR A 106 5.30 15.47 15.57
CA TYR A 106 5.05 16.82 15.08
C TYR A 106 6.07 17.84 15.65
N PRO A 107 6.70 18.69 14.82
CA PRO A 107 6.51 18.82 13.37
C PRO A 107 7.18 17.72 12.53
N GLY A 108 8.03 16.87 13.12
CA GLY A 108 8.51 15.59 12.55
C GLY A 108 8.72 15.56 11.02
N LEU A 109 8.15 14.52 10.38
CA LEU A 109 8.24 14.30 8.93
C LEU A 109 7.22 15.12 8.12
N ALA A 110 6.10 15.54 8.73
CA ALA A 110 5.02 16.23 8.04
C ALA A 110 5.25 17.75 8.00
N GLN A 111 5.41 18.30 6.80
CA GLN A 111 5.66 19.74 6.62
C GLN A 111 4.36 20.54 6.50
N THR A 112 3.25 19.89 6.12
CA THR A 112 1.94 20.51 5.98
C THR A 112 0.83 19.70 6.69
N PRO A 113 -0.35 20.30 6.95
CA PRO A 113 -1.52 19.58 7.46
C PRO A 113 -1.90 18.37 6.60
N GLU A 114 -1.79 18.51 5.29
CA GLU A 114 -2.11 17.47 4.30
C GLU A 114 -1.12 16.31 4.41
N ASP A 115 0.18 16.59 4.58
CA ASP A 115 1.20 15.56 4.84
C ASP A 115 0.86 14.78 6.11
N ALA A 116 0.52 15.47 7.20
CA ALA A 116 0.21 14.80 8.46
C ALA A 116 -1.01 13.89 8.36
N LEU A 117 -2.09 14.37 7.74
CA LEU A 117 -3.28 13.54 7.48
C LEU A 117 -2.94 12.34 6.60
N LEU A 118 -2.20 12.53 5.51
CA LEU A 118 -1.78 11.45 4.62
C LEU A 118 -0.94 10.39 5.35
N TYR A 119 -0.02 10.81 6.22
CA TYR A 119 0.86 9.91 6.94
C TYR A 119 0.13 9.17 8.07
N LEU A 120 -0.79 9.84 8.75
CA LEU A 120 -1.65 9.22 9.76
C LEU A 120 -2.62 8.21 9.15
N ASP A 121 -3.25 8.53 8.03
CA ASP A 121 -4.11 7.58 7.27
C ASP A 121 -3.31 6.32 6.91
N ARG A 122 -2.07 6.48 6.46
CA ARG A 122 -1.19 5.34 6.20
C ARG A 122 -0.91 4.49 7.43
N ALA A 123 -0.59 5.13 8.56
CA ALA A 123 -0.35 4.39 9.79
C ALA A 123 -1.61 3.62 10.23
N VAL A 124 -2.79 4.23 10.11
CA VAL A 124 -4.08 3.60 10.39
C VAL A 124 -4.33 2.40 9.46
N ARG A 125 -4.11 2.55 8.15
CA ARG A 125 -4.31 1.46 7.18
C ARG A 125 -3.31 0.33 7.36
N GLU A 126 -2.06 0.64 7.66
CA GLU A 126 -1.07 -0.40 7.94
C GLU A 126 -1.36 -1.10 9.28
N ALA A 127 -1.95 -0.38 10.24
CA ALA A 127 -2.41 -0.95 11.50
C ALA A 127 -3.54 -1.96 11.25
N GLU A 128 -4.48 -1.62 10.36
CA GLU A 128 -5.54 -2.52 9.90
C GLU A 128 -4.99 -3.80 9.25
N ASN A 129 -4.01 -3.66 8.34
CA ASN A 129 -3.35 -4.81 7.67
C ASN A 129 -2.67 -5.76 8.66
N CYS A 130 -2.09 -5.22 9.74
CA CYS A 130 -1.46 -6.04 10.76
C CYS A 130 -2.49 -6.73 11.66
N GLY A 131 -3.75 -6.26 11.67
CA GLY A 131 -4.93 -6.82 12.35
C GLY A 131 -5.69 -5.80 13.21
N GLN A 132 -6.83 -6.20 13.79
CA GLN A 132 -7.74 -5.26 14.46
C GLN A 132 -7.21 -4.70 15.78
N ASN A 133 -7.72 -3.52 16.17
CA ASN A 133 -7.57 -2.92 17.50
C ASN A 133 -6.11 -2.66 17.93
N ARG A 134 -5.34 -1.95 17.11
CA ARG A 134 -3.93 -1.64 17.39
C ARG A 134 -3.57 -0.20 17.07
N TYR A 135 -2.34 0.16 17.41
CA TYR A 135 -1.73 1.39 16.96
C TYR A 135 -0.53 1.09 16.05
N LEU A 136 -0.19 2.03 15.18
CA LEU A 136 1.11 2.10 14.51
C LEU A 136 1.68 3.51 14.56
N VAL A 137 3.01 3.57 14.61
CA VAL A 137 3.77 4.81 14.53
C VAL A 137 4.22 5.01 13.10
N TYR A 138 3.93 6.17 12.54
CA TYR A 138 4.51 6.62 11.29
C TYR A 138 5.91 7.17 11.55
N ASP A 139 6.92 6.33 11.32
CA ASP A 139 8.33 6.66 11.54
C ASP A 139 9.10 6.84 10.22
N SER A 140 10.41 7.05 10.33
CA SER A 140 11.29 7.23 9.18
C SER A 140 11.40 5.99 8.28
N GLU A 141 11.20 4.79 8.83
CA GLU A 141 11.29 3.54 8.05
C GLU A 141 10.03 3.39 7.19
N MET A 142 8.85 3.55 7.79
CA MET A 142 7.57 3.56 7.07
C MET A 142 7.54 4.69 6.01
N HIS A 143 8.10 5.86 6.33
CA HIS A 143 8.20 6.96 5.38
C HIS A 143 9.13 6.64 4.20
N ALA A 144 10.30 6.07 4.46
CA ALA A 144 11.24 5.69 3.41
C ALA A 144 10.64 4.63 2.47
N GLU A 145 9.94 3.64 3.02
CA GLU A 145 9.23 2.64 2.22
C GLU A 145 8.15 3.28 1.35
N TYR A 146 7.34 4.19 1.93
CA TYR A 146 6.33 4.92 1.18
C TYR A 146 6.95 5.68 0.00
N VAL A 147 7.95 6.52 0.25
CA VAL A 147 8.60 7.33 -0.78
C VAL A 147 9.18 6.45 -1.89
N ARG A 148 9.78 5.31 -1.50
CA ARG A 148 10.33 4.32 -2.43
C ARG A 148 9.25 3.70 -3.31
N ARG A 149 8.16 3.19 -2.72
CA ARG A 149 7.02 2.62 -3.46
C ARG A 149 6.40 3.64 -4.41
N HIS A 150 6.18 4.86 -3.93
CA HIS A 150 5.62 5.94 -4.74
C HIS A 150 6.52 6.27 -5.94
N THR A 151 7.83 6.38 -5.72
CA THR A 151 8.81 6.66 -6.78
C THR A 151 8.81 5.55 -7.84
N ILE A 152 8.76 4.28 -7.42
CA ILE A 152 8.64 3.14 -8.36
C ILE A 152 7.35 3.24 -9.17
N ALA A 153 6.22 3.51 -8.51
CA ALA A 153 4.91 3.60 -9.16
C ALA A 153 4.86 4.66 -10.26
N VAL A 154 5.41 5.85 -10.01
CA VAL A 154 5.37 6.98 -10.96
C VAL A 154 6.41 6.86 -12.07
N SER A 155 7.56 6.23 -11.81
CA SER A 155 8.65 6.11 -12.79
C SER A 155 8.50 4.91 -13.74
N LEU A 156 7.63 3.94 -13.44
CA LEU A 156 7.61 2.68 -14.16
C LEU A 156 7.29 2.84 -15.66
N ARG A 157 6.22 3.57 -16.01
CA ARG A 157 5.82 3.73 -17.42
C ARG A 157 6.92 4.36 -18.28
N GLU A 158 7.62 5.36 -17.73
CA GLU A 158 8.77 5.97 -18.40
C GLU A 158 9.94 4.98 -18.51
N ALA A 159 10.19 4.18 -17.49
CA ALA A 159 11.25 3.17 -17.52
C ALA A 159 11.02 2.10 -18.60
N LEU A 160 9.76 1.67 -18.82
CA LEU A 160 9.41 0.71 -19.88
C LEU A 160 9.65 1.26 -21.28
N THR A 161 9.37 2.55 -21.50
CA THR A 161 9.49 3.18 -22.83
C THR A 161 10.91 3.67 -23.15
N SER A 162 11.68 4.06 -22.14
CA SER A 162 13.06 4.55 -22.28
C SER A 162 14.11 3.43 -22.42
N GLY A 163 13.71 2.15 -22.31
CA GLY A 163 14.63 1.02 -22.36
C GLY A 163 15.43 0.83 -21.06
N ALA A 164 14.98 1.41 -19.95
CA ALA A 164 15.56 1.26 -18.62
C ALA A 164 15.25 -0.11 -17.96
N VAL A 165 14.97 -1.13 -18.78
CA VAL A 165 14.59 -2.47 -18.34
C VAL A 165 15.70 -3.44 -18.70
N GLU A 166 16.25 -4.07 -17.68
CA GLU A 166 17.19 -5.17 -17.84
C GLU A 166 16.40 -6.48 -17.95
N VAL A 167 16.29 -7.01 -19.17
CA VAL A 167 15.68 -8.30 -19.44
C VAL A 167 16.74 -9.40 -19.33
N ARG A 168 16.40 -10.48 -18.64
CA ARG A 168 17.25 -11.66 -18.50
C ARG A 168 16.44 -12.95 -18.66
N TYR A 169 17.17 -14.01 -18.96
CA TYR A 169 16.60 -15.33 -19.18
C TYR A 169 17.40 -16.34 -18.38
N ARG A 170 16.73 -17.09 -17.50
CA ARG A 170 17.35 -18.13 -16.69
C ARG A 170 17.17 -19.48 -17.38
N PRO A 171 18.23 -20.08 -17.95
CA PRO A 171 18.09 -21.35 -18.64
C PRO A 171 17.86 -22.50 -17.66
N THR A 172 17.02 -23.45 -18.06
CA THR A 172 16.66 -24.65 -17.30
C THR A 172 17.36 -25.87 -17.90
N TYR A 173 18.11 -26.58 -17.06
CA TYR A 173 18.88 -27.75 -17.47
C TYR A 173 18.02 -29.01 -17.48
N GLN A 174 17.93 -29.67 -18.63
CA GLN A 174 17.17 -30.90 -18.81
C GLN A 174 18.09 -32.10 -18.55
N VAL A 175 17.87 -32.78 -17.41
CA VAL A 175 18.81 -33.80 -16.90
C VAL A 175 18.94 -35.02 -17.83
N ARG A 176 17.83 -35.43 -18.48
CA ARG A 176 17.82 -36.62 -19.35
C ARG A 176 18.60 -36.38 -20.65
N GLU A 177 18.35 -35.26 -21.32
CA GLU A 177 19.05 -34.90 -22.57
C GLU A 177 20.40 -34.21 -22.33
N LYS A 178 20.73 -33.91 -21.07
CA LYS A 178 21.99 -33.28 -20.63
C LYS A 178 22.29 -31.94 -21.31
N ARG A 179 21.25 -31.17 -21.64
CA ARG A 179 21.33 -29.88 -22.30
C ARG A 179 20.36 -28.88 -21.68
N PHE A 180 20.60 -27.58 -21.89
CA PHE A 180 19.60 -26.56 -21.58
C PHE A 180 18.53 -26.56 -22.66
N THR A 181 17.26 -26.65 -22.28
CA THR A 181 16.15 -26.72 -23.24
C THR A 181 15.12 -25.63 -23.06
N ARG A 182 15.02 -25.04 -21.86
CA ARG A 182 14.03 -23.99 -21.58
C ARG A 182 14.71 -22.78 -20.97
N ALA A 183 14.02 -21.65 -20.94
CA ALA A 183 14.44 -20.52 -20.15
C ALA A 183 13.25 -19.82 -19.49
N GLU A 184 13.44 -19.26 -18.31
CA GLU A 184 12.46 -18.43 -17.63
C GLU A 184 12.79 -16.95 -17.84
N PHE A 185 11.81 -16.17 -18.29
CA PHE A 185 11.91 -14.72 -18.38
C PHE A 185 11.93 -14.11 -16.98
N TYR A 186 12.82 -13.16 -16.77
CA TYR A 186 12.74 -12.25 -15.64
C TYR A 186 13.32 -10.90 -16.03
N MET A 187 12.88 -9.84 -15.36
CA MET A 187 13.39 -8.51 -15.61
C MET A 187 13.64 -7.76 -14.32
N ARG A 188 14.51 -6.77 -14.43
CA ARG A 188 14.74 -5.75 -13.42
C ARG A 188 14.58 -4.39 -14.09
N ILE A 189 14.08 -3.41 -13.35
CA ILE A 189 13.80 -2.07 -13.88
C ILE A 189 14.70 -1.08 -13.15
N PHE A 190 15.41 -0.26 -13.91
CA PHE A 190 16.16 0.85 -13.35
C PHE A 190 15.20 2.00 -13.05
N ILE A 191 15.13 2.40 -11.79
CA ILE A 191 14.34 3.53 -11.34
C ILE A 191 15.30 4.66 -10.92
N PRO A 192 15.21 5.86 -11.53
CA PRO A 192 16.02 7.01 -11.14
C PRO A 192 15.92 7.30 -9.64
N GLY A 193 17.06 7.55 -9.00
CA GLY A 193 17.14 7.79 -7.54
C GLY A 193 17.05 6.53 -6.66
N ILE A 194 16.63 5.38 -7.21
CA ILE A 194 16.51 4.11 -6.48
C ILE A 194 17.54 3.06 -6.93
N GLY A 195 17.78 2.96 -8.24
CA GLY A 195 18.60 1.91 -8.84
C GLY A 195 17.77 0.73 -9.39
N MET A 196 18.38 -0.46 -9.44
CA MET A 196 17.76 -1.64 -10.07
C MET A 196 16.78 -2.36 -9.14
N VAL A 197 15.50 -2.27 -9.48
CA VAL A 197 14.35 -2.88 -8.77
C VAL A 197 13.99 -4.23 -9.39
N GLY A 198 13.72 -5.24 -8.55
CA GLY A 198 13.31 -6.58 -8.99
C GLY A 198 11.80 -6.79 -8.95
N SER A 199 11.32 -7.88 -9.56
CA SER A 199 9.89 -8.18 -9.65
C SER A 199 9.19 -8.31 -8.30
N GLN A 200 9.86 -8.83 -7.28
CA GLN A 200 9.29 -8.93 -5.92
C GLN A 200 8.90 -7.57 -5.34
N GLU A 201 9.55 -6.49 -5.80
CA GLU A 201 9.31 -5.15 -5.30
C GLU A 201 8.35 -4.37 -6.21
N PHE A 202 8.53 -4.43 -7.54
CA PHE A 202 7.63 -3.68 -8.43
C PHE A 202 6.28 -4.37 -8.65
N MET A 203 6.19 -5.71 -8.67
CA MET A 203 4.93 -6.40 -9.04
C MET A 203 3.75 -6.02 -8.13
N PRO A 204 3.88 -6.05 -6.79
CA PRO A 204 2.78 -5.66 -5.91
C PRO A 204 2.30 -4.22 -6.18
N ILE A 205 3.25 -3.32 -6.47
CA ILE A 205 2.94 -1.92 -6.77
C ILE A 205 2.15 -1.80 -8.09
N LEU A 206 2.46 -2.62 -9.09
CA LEU A 206 1.78 -2.58 -10.38
C LEU A 206 0.39 -3.21 -10.35
N GLU A 207 0.22 -4.25 -9.54
CA GLU A 207 -1.10 -4.84 -9.28
C GLU A 207 -1.99 -3.80 -8.58
N GLU A 208 -1.50 -3.17 -7.51
CA GLU A 208 -2.22 -2.11 -6.79
C GLU A 208 -2.55 -0.88 -7.66
N THR A 209 -1.64 -0.50 -8.57
CA THR A 209 -1.80 0.68 -9.43
C THR A 209 -2.45 0.37 -10.79
N GLY A 210 -2.78 -0.89 -11.07
CA GLY A 210 -3.35 -1.32 -12.36
C GLY A 210 -2.40 -1.21 -13.56
N GLN A 211 -1.09 -1.11 -13.32
CA GLN A 211 -0.05 -0.94 -14.35
C GLN A 211 0.53 -2.29 -14.84
N VAL A 212 0.13 -3.42 -14.24
CA VAL A 212 0.68 -4.76 -14.53
C VAL A 212 0.52 -5.16 -16.01
N THR A 213 -0.60 -4.81 -16.63
CA THR A 213 -0.91 -5.12 -18.03
C THR A 213 0.13 -4.54 -19.01
N GLU A 214 0.54 -3.29 -18.82
CA GLU A 214 1.53 -2.64 -19.70
C GLU A 214 2.89 -3.34 -19.62
N LEU A 215 3.30 -3.70 -18.41
CA LEU A 215 4.54 -4.42 -18.13
C LEU A 215 4.55 -5.82 -18.78
N GLU A 216 3.45 -6.56 -18.65
CA GLU A 216 3.39 -7.94 -19.15
C GLU A 216 3.30 -8.00 -20.67
N TYR A 217 2.64 -7.04 -21.33
CA TYR A 217 2.73 -6.91 -22.78
C TYR A 217 4.12 -6.51 -23.26
N TYR A 218 4.84 -5.66 -22.51
CA TYR A 218 6.26 -5.41 -22.77
C TYR A 218 7.08 -6.70 -22.67
N ALA A 219 6.86 -7.51 -21.63
CA ALA A 219 7.56 -8.78 -21.45
C ALA A 219 7.25 -9.78 -22.57
N LEU A 220 5.99 -9.88 -23.00
CA LEU A 220 5.57 -10.70 -24.15
C LEU A 220 6.31 -10.31 -25.43
N ASP A 221 6.37 -9.01 -25.74
CA ASP A 221 7.10 -8.52 -26.91
C ASP A 221 8.60 -8.92 -26.87
N LYS A 222 9.23 -8.82 -25.69
CA LYS A 222 10.64 -9.22 -25.51
C LYS A 222 10.86 -10.73 -25.65
N VAL A 223 9.94 -11.54 -25.13
CA VAL A 223 9.99 -13.01 -25.27
C VAL A 223 9.82 -13.42 -26.73
N CYS A 224 8.82 -12.88 -27.43
CA CYS A 224 8.62 -13.18 -28.86
C CYS A 224 9.83 -12.76 -29.70
N SER A 225 10.41 -11.58 -29.42
CA SER A 225 11.64 -11.12 -30.06
C SER A 225 12.82 -12.08 -29.83
N LEU A 226 13.01 -12.57 -28.60
CA LEU A 226 14.05 -13.55 -28.30
C LEU A 226 13.82 -14.84 -29.08
N ILE A 227 12.60 -15.39 -29.06
CA ILE A 227 12.27 -16.65 -29.74
C ILE A 227 12.58 -16.55 -31.24
N SER A 228 12.14 -15.47 -31.90
CA SER A 228 12.44 -15.23 -33.31
C SER A 228 13.94 -15.17 -33.59
N GLN A 229 14.72 -14.48 -32.75
CA GLN A 229 16.18 -14.44 -32.86
C GLN A 229 16.85 -15.81 -32.66
N LEU A 230 16.34 -16.65 -31.75
CA LEU A 230 16.86 -17.98 -31.52
C LEU A 230 16.58 -18.90 -32.71
N ILE A 231 15.37 -18.83 -33.29
CA ILE A 231 15.00 -19.57 -34.49
C ILE A 231 15.88 -19.18 -35.67
N GLN A 232 16.08 -17.88 -35.91
CA GLN A 232 16.94 -17.37 -36.99
C GLN A 232 18.40 -17.83 -36.86
N LYS A 233 18.89 -17.99 -35.63
CA LYS A 233 20.25 -18.50 -35.35
C LYS A 233 20.35 -20.03 -35.44
N GLY A 234 19.25 -20.75 -35.61
CA GLY A 234 19.21 -22.21 -35.58
C GLY A 234 19.52 -22.80 -34.21
N ASN A 235 19.27 -22.06 -33.13
CA ASN A 235 19.45 -22.56 -31.77
C ASN A 235 18.33 -23.55 -31.43
N ASP A 236 18.69 -24.66 -30.81
CA ASP A 236 17.75 -25.66 -30.31
C ASP A 236 17.29 -25.28 -28.90
N PHE A 237 15.98 -25.06 -28.72
CA PHE A 237 15.30 -24.82 -27.46
C PHE A 237 13.85 -25.32 -27.55
N GLU A 238 13.26 -25.69 -26.42
CA GLU A 238 11.86 -26.11 -26.30
C GLU A 238 10.93 -24.92 -26.06
N SER A 239 11.21 -24.07 -25.08
CA SER A 239 10.31 -22.98 -24.70
C SER A 239 10.96 -21.88 -23.86
N VAL A 240 10.34 -20.70 -23.86
CA VAL A 240 10.62 -19.61 -22.92
C VAL A 240 9.37 -19.39 -22.08
N ALA A 241 9.49 -19.53 -20.76
CA ALA A 241 8.40 -19.32 -19.81
C ALA A 241 8.27 -17.84 -19.46
N LEU A 242 7.07 -17.31 -19.62
CA LEU A 242 6.70 -15.95 -19.25
C LEU A 242 5.63 -16.01 -18.14
N PRO A 243 5.90 -15.50 -16.94
CA PRO A 243 4.87 -15.35 -15.90
C PRO A 243 3.79 -14.37 -16.37
N ILE A 244 2.53 -14.69 -16.07
CA ILE A 244 1.35 -13.88 -16.42
C ILE A 244 0.48 -13.74 -15.18
N SER A 245 0.07 -12.52 -14.87
CA SER A 245 -0.82 -12.15 -13.78
C SER A 245 -2.25 -12.59 -14.06
N ALA A 246 -3.04 -12.73 -12.98
CA ALA A 246 -4.47 -12.97 -13.11
C ALA A 246 -5.17 -11.81 -13.84
N ASP A 247 -4.73 -10.57 -13.61
CA ASP A 247 -5.31 -9.37 -14.22
C ASP A 247 -5.18 -9.37 -15.74
N LEU A 248 -4.01 -9.75 -16.28
CA LEU A 248 -3.82 -9.86 -17.72
C LEU A 248 -4.57 -11.05 -18.30
N LEU A 249 -4.55 -12.20 -17.61
CA LEU A 249 -5.23 -13.41 -18.09
C LEU A 249 -6.75 -13.21 -18.26
N LEU A 250 -7.35 -12.34 -17.43
CA LEU A 250 -8.77 -12.01 -17.46
C LEU A 250 -9.14 -10.90 -18.46
N GLN A 251 -8.17 -10.29 -19.15
CA GLN A 251 -8.45 -9.30 -20.19
C GLN A 251 -9.17 -9.95 -21.38
N GLU A 252 -10.25 -9.32 -21.84
CA GLU A 252 -11.08 -9.81 -22.96
C GLU A 252 -10.25 -10.10 -24.22
N TYR A 253 -9.25 -9.26 -24.50
CA TYR A 253 -8.43 -9.33 -25.72
C TYR A 253 -7.04 -9.97 -25.51
N PHE A 254 -6.82 -10.67 -24.41
CA PHE A 254 -5.51 -11.25 -24.10
C PHE A 254 -5.04 -12.21 -25.20
N VAL A 255 -5.91 -13.13 -25.64
CA VAL A 255 -5.58 -14.16 -26.64
C VAL A 255 -5.27 -13.52 -27.99
N GLU A 256 -6.04 -12.51 -28.40
CA GLU A 256 -5.82 -11.73 -29.61
C GLU A 256 -4.46 -11.03 -29.57
N LYS A 257 -4.13 -10.39 -28.45
CA LYS A 257 -2.83 -9.72 -28.27
C LYS A 257 -1.65 -10.67 -28.31
N VAL A 258 -1.80 -11.88 -27.74
CA VAL A 258 -0.78 -12.93 -27.85
C VAL A 258 -0.60 -13.34 -29.31
N LYS A 259 -1.68 -13.62 -30.05
CA LYS A 259 -1.60 -13.97 -31.48
C LYS A 259 -0.95 -12.87 -32.30
N GLU A 260 -1.35 -11.62 -32.12
CA GLU A 260 -0.74 -10.46 -32.78
C GLU A 260 0.76 -10.37 -32.53
N ALA A 261 1.22 -10.69 -31.31
CA ALA A 261 2.63 -10.70 -30.97
C ALA A 261 3.38 -11.86 -31.64
N LEU A 262 2.81 -13.07 -31.65
CA LEU A 262 3.40 -14.22 -32.34
C LEU A 262 3.53 -13.96 -33.85
N ASP A 263 2.46 -13.48 -34.48
CA ASP A 263 2.42 -13.16 -35.90
C ASP A 263 3.45 -12.09 -36.28
N ARG A 264 3.61 -11.04 -35.45
CA ARG A 264 4.59 -9.96 -35.66
C ARG A 264 6.04 -10.47 -35.74
N TYR A 265 6.36 -11.49 -34.95
CA TYR A 265 7.71 -12.04 -34.84
C TYR A 265 7.92 -13.31 -35.68
N GLU A 266 6.88 -13.75 -36.41
CA GLU A 266 6.87 -14.93 -37.27
C GLU A 266 7.20 -16.23 -36.51
N ILE A 267 6.58 -16.42 -35.34
CA ILE A 267 6.79 -17.58 -34.44
C ILE A 267 5.53 -18.39 -34.17
#